data_AF-A0A2R7QN30-F1
#
_entry.id   AF-A0A2R7QN30-F1
#
_cell.length_a   1.000
_cell.length_b   1.000
_cell.length_c   1.000
_cell.angle_alpha   90.00
_cell.angle_beta   90.00
_cell.angle_gamma   90.00
#
_symmetry.space_group_name_H-M   'P 1'
#
loop_
_entity.id
_entity.type
_entity.pdbx_description
1 polymer ?
#
loop_
_entity_poly.entity_id
_entity_poly.type
_entity_poly.pdbx_seq_one_letter_code
_entity_poly.pdbx_strand_id
1 'polypeptide(L)'
;MDTLSEIPGDRTAARFAYASAGVGVVGVATLGAMYAIEVPKQGPYIFGTINDVTGGIFHLISIPVIVQVHRRLRRTPGSDAAIWLVIAASAAGSASSFLLVFKKLDFTASTGISIGAMAVQAGWFLLAHRALLKSGEYPRDLAKLGQAIGGAVVAALPIAGLAAVEKAPAWIRWGVGGAGIAAGAAAWVAWPYWYLRAARHLSHRG
;
A
#
# COMPACT_ATOMS: atom_id res chain seq x y z
N MET A 1 -15.78 -10.21 -19.58
CA MET A 1 -14.75 -10.18 -18.53
C MET A 1 -13.45 -10.56 -19.20
N ASP A 2 -12.48 -9.65 -19.30
CA ASP A 2 -11.19 -9.97 -19.91
C ASP A 2 -10.43 -10.93 -18.98
N THR A 3 -10.22 -12.15 -19.45
CA THR A 3 -9.51 -13.20 -18.70
C THR A 3 -8.01 -12.92 -18.75
N LEU A 4 -7.40 -12.80 -17.58
CA LEU A 4 -5.95 -12.64 -17.45
C LEU A 4 -5.25 -13.91 -17.94
N SER A 5 -4.19 -13.78 -18.73
CA SER A 5 -3.35 -14.94 -19.10
C SER A 5 -2.72 -15.55 -17.84
N GLU A 6 -2.92 -16.85 -17.66
CA GLU A 6 -2.36 -17.60 -16.53
C GLU A 6 -0.85 -17.79 -16.73
N ILE A 7 -0.07 -17.48 -15.71
CA ILE A 7 1.37 -17.77 -15.66
C ILE A 7 1.68 -18.56 -14.38
N PRO A 8 2.73 -19.41 -14.37
CA PRO A 8 3.08 -20.21 -13.20
C PRO A 8 3.21 -19.34 -11.94
N GLY A 9 2.54 -19.74 -10.86
CA GLY A 9 2.54 -19.02 -9.58
C GLY A 9 1.31 -18.16 -9.29
N ASP A 10 0.39 -17.98 -10.25
CA ASP A 10 -0.82 -17.16 -10.05
C ASP A 10 -1.68 -17.63 -8.87
N ARG A 11 -1.87 -18.93 -8.70
CA ARG A 11 -2.63 -19.48 -7.57
C ARG A 11 -2.02 -19.16 -6.21
N THR A 12 -0.69 -19.22 -6.12
CA THR A 12 0.03 -18.85 -4.89
C THR A 12 -0.14 -17.36 -4.63
N ALA A 13 0.08 -16.53 -5.65
CA ALA A 13 -0.13 -15.08 -5.55
C ALA A 13 -1.59 -14.72 -5.22
N ALA A 14 -2.58 -15.48 -5.70
CA ALA A 14 -3.99 -15.28 -5.37
C ALA A 14 -4.25 -15.49 -3.87
N ARG A 15 -3.67 -16.54 -3.26
CA ARG A 15 -3.78 -16.79 -1.82
C ARG A 15 -3.16 -15.65 -1.01
N PHE A 16 -1.96 -15.21 -1.41
CA PHE A 16 -1.31 -14.05 -0.80
C PHE A 16 -2.12 -12.78 -0.98
N ALA A 17 -2.75 -12.57 -2.14
CA ALA A 17 -3.60 -11.42 -2.39
C ALA A 17 -4.89 -11.44 -1.53
N TYR A 18 -5.52 -12.60 -1.33
CA TYR A 18 -6.63 -12.73 -0.37
C TYR A 18 -6.17 -12.42 1.05
N ALA A 19 -5.00 -12.94 1.46
CA ALA A 19 -4.43 -12.65 2.78
C ALA A 19 -4.11 -11.16 2.95
N SER A 20 -3.47 -10.52 1.95
CA SER A 20 -3.20 -9.07 1.93
C SER A 20 -4.49 -8.26 2.03
N ALA A 21 -5.55 -8.65 1.32
CA ALA A 21 -6.84 -7.98 1.41
C ALA A 21 -7.43 -8.08 2.83
N GLY A 22 -7.44 -9.27 3.42
CA GLY A 22 -7.94 -9.50 4.78
C GLY A 22 -7.14 -8.73 5.84
N VAL A 23 -5.82 -8.88 5.83
CA VAL A 23 -4.92 -8.17 6.76
C VAL A 23 -5.01 -6.66 6.58
N GLY A 24 -5.11 -6.18 5.33
CA GLY A 24 -5.29 -4.76 5.02
C GLY A 24 -6.59 -4.18 5.59
N VAL A 25 -7.71 -4.90 5.47
CA VAL A 25 -8.99 -4.48 6.08
C VAL A 25 -8.89 -4.43 7.60
N VAL A 26 -8.27 -5.42 8.23
CA VAL A 26 -8.04 -5.41 9.69
C VAL A 26 -7.19 -4.21 10.08
N GLY A 27 -6.09 -3.96 9.36
CA GLY A 27 -5.21 -2.81 9.62
C GLY A 27 -5.93 -1.47 9.48
N VAL A 28 -6.74 -1.28 8.43
CA VAL A 28 -7.57 -0.07 8.26
C VAL A 28 -8.54 0.10 9.44
N ALA A 29 -9.24 -0.96 9.82
CA ALA A 29 -10.23 -0.92 10.90
C ALA A 29 -9.58 -0.61 12.26
N THR A 30 -8.43 -1.23 12.56
CA THR A 30 -7.71 -1.00 13.82
C THR A 30 -7.10 0.39 13.88
N LEU A 31 -6.60 0.93 12.76
CA LEU A 31 -6.15 2.33 12.72
C LEU A 31 -7.31 3.29 13.01
N GLY A 32 -8.47 3.05 12.40
CA GLY A 32 -9.68 3.82 12.66
C GLY A 32 -10.12 3.75 14.13
N ALA A 33 -10.12 2.55 14.71
CA ALA A 33 -10.43 2.34 16.12
C ALA A 33 -9.44 3.04 17.06
N MET A 34 -8.14 3.00 16.75
CA MET A 34 -7.11 3.71 17.52
C MET A 34 -7.40 5.21 17.57
N TYR A 35 -7.62 5.85 16.41
CA TYR A 35 -7.90 7.29 16.36
C TYR A 35 -9.25 7.67 16.97
N ALA A 36 -10.26 6.81 16.86
CA ALA A 36 -11.60 7.08 17.40
C ALA A 36 -11.70 6.86 18.92
N ILE A 37 -10.96 5.89 19.48
CA ILE A 37 -11.16 5.41 20.85
C ILE A 37 -9.96 5.70 21.75
N GLU A 38 -8.74 5.43 21.28
CA GLU A 38 -7.54 5.42 22.13
C GLU A 38 -6.82 6.77 22.13
N VAL A 39 -6.72 7.44 20.97
CA VAL A 39 -6.09 8.77 20.86
C VAL A 39 -6.77 9.81 21.75
N PRO A 40 -8.12 9.94 21.79
CA PRO A 40 -8.79 10.89 22.68
C PRO A 40 -8.55 10.61 24.17
N LYS A 41 -8.26 9.35 24.52
CA LYS A 41 -8.01 8.89 25.90
C LYS A 41 -6.52 8.81 26.24
N GLN A 42 -5.64 9.14 25.30
CA GLN A 42 -4.19 9.04 25.41
C GLN A 42 -3.67 7.63 25.76
N GLY A 43 -4.35 6.57 25.30
CA GLY A 43 -3.94 5.18 25.54
C GLY A 43 -5.12 4.23 25.69
N PRO A 44 -4.89 2.90 25.84
CA PRO A 44 -3.62 2.18 25.96
C PRO A 44 -2.90 1.81 24.64
N TYR A 45 -3.40 2.26 23.47
CA TYR A 45 -2.82 2.00 22.13
C TYR A 45 -2.74 0.52 21.73
N ILE A 46 -3.71 -0.29 22.16
CA ILE A 46 -3.86 -1.69 21.76
C ILE A 46 -4.21 -1.78 20.26
N PHE A 47 -5.16 -0.96 19.78
CA PHE A 47 -5.49 -0.96 18.36
C PHE A 47 -4.35 -0.44 17.49
N GLY A 48 -3.55 0.51 18.01
CA GLY A 48 -2.29 0.92 17.40
C GLY A 48 -1.31 -0.24 17.23
N THR A 49 -1.08 -1.01 18.29
CA THR A 49 -0.20 -2.18 18.24
C THR A 49 -0.70 -3.23 17.24
N ILE A 50 -2.02 -3.49 17.17
CA ILE A 50 -2.59 -4.41 16.19
C ILE A 50 -2.40 -3.86 14.76
N ASN A 51 -2.63 -2.55 14.55
CA ASN A 51 -2.37 -1.91 13.27
C ASN A 51 -0.91 -2.10 12.84
N ASP A 52 0.06 -1.87 13.73
CA ASP A 52 1.48 -2.05 13.43
C ASP A 52 1.81 -3.51 13.05
N VAL A 53 1.33 -4.49 13.83
CA VAL A 53 1.52 -5.92 13.52
C VAL A 53 0.92 -6.26 12.15
N THR A 54 -0.31 -5.82 11.90
CA THR A 54 -0.98 -6.09 10.62
C THR A 54 -0.30 -5.39 9.45
N GLY A 55 0.21 -4.17 9.63
CA GLY A 55 1.01 -3.45 8.63
C GLY A 55 2.29 -4.21 8.29
N GLY A 56 2.98 -4.70 9.33
CA GLY A 56 4.19 -5.51 9.18
C GLY A 56 3.96 -6.80 8.39
N ILE A 57 2.89 -7.53 8.74
CA ILE A 57 2.44 -8.73 8.02
C ILE A 57 2.04 -8.36 6.58
N PHE A 58 1.22 -7.34 6.40
CA PHE A 58 0.71 -6.90 5.09
C PHE A 58 1.85 -6.65 4.11
N HIS A 59 2.87 -5.88 4.53
CA HIS A 59 4.05 -5.63 3.70
C HIS A 59 4.73 -6.92 3.25
N LEU A 60 4.95 -7.87 4.17
CA LEU A 60 5.60 -9.13 3.84
C LEU A 60 4.78 -9.99 2.87
N ILE A 61 3.49 -10.17 3.16
CA ILE A 61 2.61 -11.05 2.37
C ILE A 61 2.20 -10.42 1.03
N SER A 62 2.38 -9.11 0.86
CA SER A 62 2.16 -8.42 -0.41
C SER A 62 3.25 -8.70 -1.46
N ILE A 63 4.47 -9.07 -1.01
CA ILE A 63 5.63 -9.26 -1.89
C ILE A 63 5.37 -10.30 -3.00
N PRO A 64 4.85 -11.52 -2.72
CA PRO A 64 4.54 -12.49 -3.77
C PRO A 64 3.56 -11.96 -4.83
N VAL A 65 2.58 -11.13 -4.41
CA VAL A 65 1.61 -10.51 -5.32
C VAL A 65 2.30 -9.48 -6.21
N ILE A 66 3.14 -8.63 -5.62
CA ILE A 66 3.93 -7.61 -6.34
C ILE A 66 4.82 -8.28 -7.38
N VAL A 67 5.57 -9.32 -6.99
CA VAL A 67 6.41 -10.11 -7.90
C VAL A 67 5.58 -10.69 -9.05
N GLN A 68 4.43 -11.31 -8.74
CA GLN A 68 3.62 -11.98 -9.75
C GLN A 68 2.98 -11.01 -10.74
N VAL A 69 2.58 -9.82 -10.29
CA VAL A 69 2.08 -8.75 -11.17
C VAL A 69 3.24 -8.16 -11.99
N HIS A 70 4.40 -7.96 -11.38
CA HIS A 70 5.57 -7.41 -12.07
C HIS A 70 6.07 -8.31 -13.20
N ARG A 71 5.95 -9.63 -13.06
CA ARG A 71 6.31 -10.61 -14.11
C ARG A 71 5.54 -10.43 -15.43
N ARG A 72 4.44 -9.68 -15.40
CA ARG A 72 3.62 -9.35 -16.58
C ARG A 72 4.06 -8.05 -17.27
N LEU A 73 5.05 -7.35 -16.70
CA LEU A 73 5.64 -6.18 -17.33
C LEU A 73 6.71 -6.59 -18.34
N ARG A 74 6.93 -5.73 -19.33
CA ARG A 74 8.07 -5.88 -20.25
C ARG A 74 9.37 -5.74 -19.47
N ARG A 75 10.23 -6.75 -19.58
CA ARG A 75 11.57 -6.73 -18.99
C ARG A 75 12.42 -5.64 -19.62
N THR A 76 12.84 -4.70 -18.78
CA THR A 76 13.79 -3.63 -19.10
C THR A 76 14.65 -3.42 -17.85
N PRO A 77 15.87 -2.88 -17.96
CA PRO A 77 16.71 -2.62 -16.78
C PRO A 77 16.01 -1.79 -15.70
N GLY A 78 15.18 -0.81 -16.11
CA GLY A 78 14.38 -0.01 -15.18
C GLY A 78 13.27 -0.80 -14.47
N SER A 79 12.63 -1.75 -15.18
CA SER A 79 11.65 -2.67 -14.57
C SER A 79 12.33 -3.57 -13.54
N ASP A 80 13.47 -4.15 -13.90
CA ASP A 80 14.21 -5.07 -13.04
C ASP A 80 14.73 -4.36 -11.77
N ALA A 81 15.19 -3.11 -11.88
CA ALA A 81 15.53 -2.30 -10.71
C ALA A 81 14.30 -1.97 -9.86
N ALA A 82 13.17 -1.65 -10.49
CA ALA A 82 11.95 -1.28 -9.79
C ALA A 82 11.37 -2.43 -8.95
N ILE A 83 11.46 -3.68 -9.42
CA ILE A 83 10.98 -4.82 -8.62
C ILE A 83 11.84 -5.03 -7.37
N TRP A 84 13.16 -4.95 -7.47
CA TRP A 84 14.03 -5.07 -6.29
C TRP A 84 13.82 -3.92 -5.29
N LEU A 85 13.63 -2.70 -5.80
CA LEU A 85 13.35 -1.54 -4.96
C LEU A 85 12.06 -1.71 -4.17
N VAL A 86 10.96 -2.14 -4.82
CA VAL A 86 9.67 -2.32 -4.11
C VAL A 86 9.71 -3.51 -3.15
N ILE A 87 10.43 -4.58 -3.47
CA ILE A 87 10.63 -5.72 -2.55
C ILE A 87 11.41 -5.26 -1.32
N ALA A 88 12.55 -4.57 -1.51
CA ALA A 88 13.38 -4.07 -0.42
C ALA A 88 12.61 -3.09 0.46
N ALA A 89 11.86 -2.17 -0.15
CA ALA A 89 11.00 -1.23 0.57
C ALA A 89 9.90 -1.95 1.37
N SER A 90 9.26 -2.98 0.80
CA SER A 90 8.25 -3.78 1.51
C SER A 90 8.88 -4.56 2.68
N ALA A 91 10.05 -5.17 2.48
CA ALA A 91 10.78 -5.85 3.54
C ALA A 91 11.20 -4.88 4.66
N ALA A 92 11.70 -3.69 4.31
CA ALA A 92 12.05 -2.66 5.27
C ALA A 92 10.83 -2.15 6.06
N GLY A 93 9.70 -1.91 5.38
CA GLY A 93 8.43 -1.57 6.04
C GLY A 93 7.99 -2.65 7.01
N SER A 94 8.05 -3.93 6.60
CA SER A 94 7.74 -5.06 7.47
C SER A 94 8.63 -5.13 8.70
N ALA A 95 9.95 -5.06 8.51
CA ALA A 95 10.92 -5.08 9.60
C ALA A 95 10.72 -3.90 10.56
N SER A 96 10.48 -2.71 10.03
CA SER A 96 10.19 -1.50 10.82
C SER A 96 8.98 -1.68 11.73
N SER A 97 7.87 -2.18 11.19
CA SER A 97 6.65 -2.41 11.97
C SER A 97 6.89 -3.42 13.09
N PHE A 98 7.59 -4.53 12.83
CA PHE A 98 7.89 -5.51 13.89
C PHE A 98 8.87 -4.95 14.93
N LEU A 99 9.89 -4.21 14.52
CA LEU A 99 10.81 -3.56 15.46
C LEU A 99 10.09 -2.55 16.35
N LEU A 100 9.10 -1.81 15.83
CA LEU A 100 8.25 -0.93 16.62
C LEU A 100 7.43 -1.71 17.66
N VAL A 101 6.77 -2.79 17.24
CA VAL A 101 5.97 -3.66 18.14
C VAL A 101 6.84 -4.23 19.27
N PHE A 102 8.07 -4.65 18.96
CA PHE A 102 9.03 -5.13 19.95
C PHE A 102 9.76 -4.02 20.71
N LYS A 103 9.37 -2.75 20.52
CA LYS A 103 9.96 -1.57 21.16
C LYS A 103 11.47 -1.45 20.94
N LYS A 104 11.94 -1.90 19.77
CA LYS A 104 13.32 -1.80 19.28
C LYS A 104 13.53 -0.62 18.34
N LEU A 105 12.46 0.01 17.89
CA LEU A 105 12.46 1.21 17.07
C LEU A 105 11.42 2.19 17.63
N ASP A 106 11.76 3.49 17.66
CA ASP A 106 10.79 4.50 18.08
C ASP A 106 9.72 4.73 17.01
N PHE A 107 8.58 5.26 17.45
CA PHE A 107 7.42 5.48 16.59
C PHE A 107 7.72 6.42 15.41
N THR A 108 8.50 7.48 15.63
CA THR A 108 8.80 8.49 14.60
C THR A 108 9.67 7.88 13.50
N ALA A 109 10.73 7.16 13.86
CA ALA A 109 11.57 6.45 12.92
C ALA A 109 10.78 5.39 12.15
N SER A 110 9.95 4.60 12.85
CA SER A 110 9.13 3.57 12.20
C SER A 110 8.11 4.15 11.22
N THR A 111 7.48 5.27 11.60
CA THR A 111 6.55 6.00 10.75
C THR A 111 7.24 6.51 9.49
N GLY A 112 8.45 7.08 9.61
CA GLY A 112 9.23 7.55 8.48
C GLY A 112 9.56 6.42 7.49
N ILE A 113 9.99 5.25 7.99
CA ILE A 113 10.28 4.08 7.14
C ILE A 113 9.00 3.57 6.47
N SER A 114 7.89 3.49 7.21
CA SER A 114 6.61 3.01 6.69
C SER A 114 6.04 3.92 5.60
N ILE A 115 6.12 5.24 5.79
CA ILE A 115 5.73 6.23 4.77
C ILE A 115 6.62 6.10 3.52
N GLY A 116 7.94 5.94 3.71
CA GLY A 116 8.86 5.71 2.60
C GLY A 116 8.55 4.42 1.82
N ALA A 117 8.30 3.33 2.54
CA ALA A 117 7.91 2.04 1.94
C ALA A 117 6.59 2.15 1.17
N MET A 118 5.61 2.85 1.73
CA MET A 118 4.33 3.13 1.09
C MET A 118 4.49 4.00 -0.15
N ALA A 119 5.35 5.02 -0.13
CA ALA A 119 5.63 5.87 -1.28
C ALA A 119 6.25 5.08 -2.44
N VAL A 120 7.20 4.18 -2.14
CA VAL A 120 7.81 3.28 -3.14
C VAL A 120 6.77 2.33 -3.73
N GLN A 121 5.95 1.68 -2.88
CA GLN A 121 4.88 0.80 -3.34
C GLN A 121 3.85 1.54 -4.18
N ALA A 122 3.46 2.76 -3.80
CA ALA A 122 2.52 3.59 -4.54
C ALA A 122 3.09 4.02 -5.90
N GLY A 123 4.37 4.40 -5.94
CA GLY A 123 5.08 4.70 -7.20
C GLY A 123 5.13 3.49 -8.13
N TRP A 124 5.43 2.31 -7.58
CA TRP A 124 5.35 1.05 -8.33
C TRP A 124 3.92 0.78 -8.81
N PHE A 125 2.90 0.95 -7.97
CA PHE A 125 1.49 0.79 -8.34
C PHE A 125 1.11 1.69 -9.51
N LEU A 126 1.49 2.96 -9.47
CA LEU A 126 1.26 3.93 -10.54
C LEU A 126 1.92 3.50 -11.86
N LEU A 127 3.22 3.21 -11.82
CA LEU A 127 4.02 2.96 -13.02
C LEU A 127 3.76 1.57 -13.62
N ALA A 128 3.72 0.53 -12.80
CA ALA A 128 3.46 -0.84 -13.23
C ALA A 128 2.07 -0.94 -13.89
N HIS A 129 1.04 -0.43 -13.23
CA HIS A 129 -0.30 -0.51 -13.81
C HIS A 129 -0.51 0.38 -15.02
N ARG A 130 0.17 1.54 -15.11
CA ARG A 130 0.20 2.34 -16.34
C ARG A 130 0.83 1.56 -17.50
N ALA A 131 1.89 0.78 -17.25
CA ALA A 131 2.51 -0.07 -18.25
C ALA A 131 1.60 -1.25 -18.65
N LEU A 132 0.95 -1.91 -17.68
CA LEU A 132 -0.03 -2.98 -17.93
C LEU A 132 -1.24 -2.49 -18.74
N LEU A 133 -1.71 -1.26 -18.50
CA LEU A 133 -2.77 -0.67 -19.32
C LEU A 133 -2.35 -0.44 -20.77
N LYS A 134 -1.07 -0.12 -21.00
CA LYS A 134 -0.54 0.09 -22.35
C LYS A 134 -0.34 -1.22 -23.11
N SER A 135 -0.03 -2.33 -22.43
CA SER A 135 0.12 -3.62 -23.10
C SER A 135 -1.21 -4.25 -23.51
N GLY A 136 -2.30 -3.95 -22.79
CA GLY A 136 -3.64 -4.48 -23.09
C GLY A 136 -3.87 -5.93 -22.66
N GLU A 137 -2.83 -6.62 -22.15
CA GLU A 137 -2.88 -8.03 -21.74
C GLU A 137 -3.35 -8.24 -20.28
N TYR A 138 -3.59 -7.14 -19.56
CA TYR A 138 -3.99 -7.16 -18.15
C TYR A 138 -5.41 -6.60 -17.99
N PRO A 139 -6.23 -7.12 -17.05
CA PRO A 139 -7.58 -6.63 -16.82
C PRO A 139 -7.61 -5.12 -16.61
N ARG A 140 -8.24 -4.42 -17.56
CA ARG A 140 -8.18 -2.96 -17.67
C ARG A 140 -8.66 -2.26 -16.40
N ASP A 141 -9.74 -2.76 -15.80
CA ASP A 141 -10.27 -2.16 -14.57
C ASP A 141 -9.31 -2.35 -13.38
N LEU A 142 -8.62 -3.49 -13.30
CA LEU A 142 -7.68 -3.76 -12.22
C LEU A 142 -6.46 -2.86 -12.34
N ALA A 143 -5.96 -2.66 -13.56
CA ALA A 143 -4.86 -1.74 -13.77
C ALA A 143 -5.26 -0.27 -13.62
N LYS A 144 -6.46 0.15 -14.06
CA LYS A 144 -6.96 1.50 -13.76
C LYS A 144 -7.04 1.76 -12.26
N LEU A 145 -7.59 0.82 -11.49
CA LEU A 145 -7.69 0.95 -10.04
C LEU A 145 -6.31 1.03 -9.39
N GLY A 146 -5.36 0.16 -9.78
CA GLY A 146 -4.00 0.19 -9.25
C GLY A 146 -3.26 1.48 -9.61
N GLN A 147 -3.42 1.97 -10.84
CA GLN A 147 -2.87 3.24 -11.28
C GLN A 147 -3.46 4.42 -10.49
N ALA A 148 -4.77 4.42 -10.25
CA ALA A 148 -5.46 5.47 -9.50
C ALA A 148 -5.02 5.51 -8.04
N ILE A 149 -4.93 4.35 -7.37
CA ILE A 149 -4.45 4.25 -5.98
C ILE A 149 -3.01 4.76 -5.87
N GLY A 150 -2.11 4.26 -6.71
CA GLY A 150 -0.71 4.67 -6.71
C GLY A 150 -0.55 6.17 -7.00
N GLY A 151 -1.26 6.68 -8.01
CA GLY A 151 -1.24 8.10 -8.37
C GLY A 151 -1.79 8.99 -7.27
N ALA A 152 -2.90 8.59 -6.64
CA ALA A 152 -3.50 9.34 -5.55
C ALA A 152 -2.57 9.40 -4.34
N VAL A 153 -1.94 8.29 -3.93
CA VAL A 153 -1.00 8.29 -2.80
C VAL A 153 0.26 9.12 -3.10
N VAL A 154 0.86 8.96 -4.27
CA VAL A 154 2.05 9.72 -4.68
C VAL A 154 1.78 11.23 -4.70
N ALA A 155 0.60 11.64 -5.19
CA ALA A 155 0.21 13.05 -5.19
C ALA A 155 -0.18 13.54 -3.78
N ALA A 156 -0.88 12.72 -3.01
CA ALA A 156 -1.37 13.07 -1.68
C ALA A 156 -0.25 13.27 -0.66
N LEU A 157 0.84 12.48 -0.73
CA LEU A 157 1.94 12.56 0.24
C LEU A 157 2.57 13.97 0.37
N PRO A 158 3.07 14.63 -0.70
CA PRO A 158 3.62 15.97 -0.58
C PRO A 158 2.57 17.01 -0.15
N ILE A 159 1.31 16.83 -0.59
CA ILE A 159 0.20 17.71 -0.19
C ILE A 159 -0.07 17.58 1.30
N ALA A 160 -0.17 16.35 1.82
CA ALA A 160 -0.35 16.05 3.23
C ALA A 160 0.81 16.60 4.08
N GLY A 161 2.04 16.58 3.56
CA GLY A 161 3.21 17.18 4.19
C GLY A 161 3.04 18.67 4.51
N LEU A 162 2.21 19.40 3.78
CA LEU A 162 1.91 20.81 4.06
C LEU A 162 1.23 21.01 5.43
N ALA A 163 0.54 20.00 5.97
CA ALA A 163 -0.04 20.06 7.31
C ALA A 163 1.02 20.22 8.42
N ALA A 164 2.24 19.71 8.17
CA ALA A 164 3.37 19.74 9.08
C ALA A 164 4.24 21.01 8.95
N VAL A 165 3.97 21.87 7.97
CA VAL A 165 4.74 23.12 7.77
C VAL A 165 4.24 24.17 8.77
N GLU A 166 4.87 24.25 9.95
CA GLU A 166 4.40 25.09 11.07
C GLU A 166 4.23 26.57 10.70
N LYS A 167 5.12 27.09 9.85
CA LYS A 167 5.13 28.48 9.39
C LYS A 167 4.06 28.78 8.31
N ALA A 168 3.38 27.76 7.78
CA ALA A 168 2.37 27.96 6.75
C ALA A 168 1.04 28.46 7.37
N PRO A 169 0.28 29.31 6.64
CA PRO A 169 -1.06 29.72 7.05
C PRO A 169 -1.99 28.53 7.37
N ALA A 170 -2.91 28.73 8.31
CA ALA A 170 -3.84 27.68 8.75
C ALA A 170 -4.65 27.05 7.60
N TRP A 171 -5.04 27.85 6.58
CA TRP A 171 -5.76 27.35 5.41
C TRP A 171 -4.89 26.44 4.51
N ILE A 172 -3.57 26.66 4.46
CA ILE A 172 -2.65 25.76 3.77
C ILE A 172 -2.50 24.46 4.55
N ARG A 173 -2.28 24.56 5.87
CA ARG A 173 -2.06 23.38 6.72
C ARG A 173 -3.28 22.47 6.79
N TRP A 174 -4.44 23.04 7.10
CA TRP A 174 -5.66 22.27 7.37
C TRP A 174 -6.58 22.18 6.17
N GLY A 175 -6.61 23.18 5.30
CA GLY A 175 -7.36 23.10 4.05
C GLY A 175 -6.64 22.22 3.04
N VAL A 176 -5.49 22.68 2.54
CA VAL A 176 -4.74 21.96 1.50
C VAL A 176 -4.10 20.68 2.04
N GLY A 177 -3.38 20.77 3.16
CA GLY A 177 -2.76 19.61 3.81
C GLY A 177 -3.78 18.58 4.28
N GLY A 178 -4.88 19.04 4.89
CA GLY A 178 -5.99 18.16 5.29
C GLY A 178 -6.64 17.44 4.10
N ALA A 179 -6.83 18.12 2.97
CA ALA A 179 -7.32 17.48 1.74
C ALA A 179 -6.34 16.41 1.22
N GLY A 180 -5.03 16.66 1.31
CA GLY A 180 -3.99 15.67 1.01
C GLY A 180 -4.11 14.43 1.92
N ILE A 181 -4.24 14.63 3.23
CA ILE A 181 -4.44 13.54 4.20
C ILE A 181 -5.68 12.72 3.85
N ALA A 182 -6.82 13.38 3.61
CA ALA A 182 -8.07 12.70 3.28
C ALA A 182 -7.98 11.89 1.98
N ALA A 183 -7.39 12.47 0.93
CA ALA A 183 -7.20 11.79 -0.34
C ALA A 183 -6.26 10.58 -0.22
N GLY A 184 -5.14 10.75 0.51
CA GLY A 184 -4.19 9.68 0.79
C GLY A 184 -4.83 8.54 1.59
N ALA A 185 -5.58 8.87 2.63
CA ALA A 185 -6.32 7.90 3.44
C ALA A 185 -7.36 7.14 2.62
N ALA A 186 -8.14 7.83 1.78
CA ALA A 186 -9.13 7.19 0.92
C ALA A 186 -8.48 6.21 -0.08
N ALA A 187 -7.35 6.60 -0.68
CA ALA A 187 -6.58 5.73 -1.57
C ALA A 187 -5.99 4.52 -0.83
N TRP A 188 -5.50 4.73 0.40
CA TRP A 188 -5.00 3.66 1.25
C TRP A 188 -6.10 2.66 1.64
N VAL A 189 -7.30 3.12 1.97
CA VAL A 189 -8.48 2.28 2.23
C VAL A 189 -8.92 1.49 0.99
N ALA A 190 -8.70 2.01 -0.22
CA ALA A 190 -9.00 1.31 -1.46
C ALA A 190 -7.97 0.21 -1.81
N TRP A 191 -6.78 0.23 -1.19
CA TRP A 191 -5.69 -0.70 -1.50
C TRP A 191 -6.04 -2.17 -1.20
N PRO A 192 -6.63 -2.53 -0.04
CA PRO A 192 -7.09 -3.90 0.22
C PRO A 192 -8.12 -4.40 -0.80
N TYR A 193 -9.00 -3.50 -1.29
CA TYR A 193 -9.97 -3.83 -2.33
C TYR A 193 -9.28 -4.19 -3.66
N TRP A 194 -8.20 -3.49 -4.01
CA TRP A 194 -7.40 -3.87 -5.17
C TRP A 194 -6.83 -5.30 -5.02
N TYR A 195 -6.28 -5.65 -3.85
CA TYR A 195 -5.77 -7.00 -3.57
C TYR A 195 -6.87 -8.07 -3.68
N LEU A 196 -8.07 -7.79 -3.17
CA LEU A 196 -9.21 -8.69 -3.31
C LEU A 196 -9.55 -8.95 -4.79
N ARG A 197 -9.58 -7.90 -5.61
CA ARG A 197 -9.84 -8.05 -7.05
C ARG A 197 -8.70 -8.77 -7.77
N ALA A 198 -7.45 -8.47 -7.44
CA ALA A 198 -6.30 -9.18 -7.96
C ALA A 198 -6.37 -10.68 -7.63
N ALA A 199 -6.75 -11.03 -6.39
CA ALA A 199 -6.92 -12.41 -5.97
C ALA A 199 -7.96 -13.16 -6.82
N ARG A 200 -9.10 -12.52 -7.12
CA ARG A 200 -10.13 -13.08 -8.02
C ARG A 200 -9.55 -13.33 -9.41
N HIS A 201 -8.93 -12.33 -10.04
CA HIS A 201 -8.35 -12.49 -11.38
C HIS A 201 -7.24 -13.55 -11.45
N LEU A 202 -6.43 -13.69 -10.39
CA LEU A 202 -5.34 -14.67 -10.32
C LEU A 202 -5.82 -16.09 -9.93
N SER A 203 -7.05 -16.24 -9.44
CA SER A 203 -7.60 -17.54 -9.01
C SER A 203 -8.47 -18.20 -10.08
N HIS A 204 -9.00 -17.45 -11.05
CA HIS A 204 -9.86 -18.01 -12.08
C HIS A 204 -9.07 -18.81 -13.14
N ARG A 205 -9.58 -20.03 -13.39
CA ARG A 205 -9.30 -20.83 -14.59
C ARG A 205 -10.02 -20.20 -15.79
N GLY A 206 -9.40 -20.28 -16.97
CA GLY A 206 -10.16 -20.24 -18.23
C GLY A 206 -11.20 -21.36 -18.30
#